data_AF-A0A4J1XBJ2-F1
#
_entry.id   AF-A0A4J1XBJ2-F1
#
_cell.length_a   1.000
_cell.length_b   1.000
_cell.length_c   1.000
_cell.angle_alpha   90.00
_cell.angle_beta   90.00
_cell.angle_gamma   90.00
#
_symmetry.space_group_name_H-M   'P 1'
#
loop_
_entity.id
_entity.type
_entity.pdbx_description
1 polymer ?
#
loop_
_entity_poly.entity_id
_entity_poly.type
_entity_poly.pdbx_seq_one_letter_code
_entity_poly.pdbx_strand_id
1 'polypeptide(L)'
;MPYFNWEALKNYRAQYAVIEVEDGELVNILFRKVAYDYEAELEFAKSKGFPFIEMYEELRREDNYQRHNLELLASLIEKHRYVEDVKNFFDFL
;
A
#
# COMPACT_ATOMS: atom_id res chain seq x y z
N MET A 1 -1.21 -2.98 -10.31
CA MET A 1 -1.87 -4.32 -10.28
C MET A 1 -3.07 -4.26 -11.20
N PRO A 2 -3.44 -5.34 -11.92
CA PRO A 2 -4.54 -5.28 -12.87
C PRO A 2 -5.84 -4.99 -12.12
N TYR A 3 -6.64 -4.09 -12.66
CA TYR A 3 -7.92 -3.65 -12.12
C TYR A 3 -8.95 -4.78 -12.23
N PHE A 4 -8.96 -5.68 -11.26
CA PHE A 4 -9.97 -6.74 -11.21
C PHE A 4 -11.26 -6.15 -10.62
N ASN A 5 -12.22 -5.80 -11.48
CA ASN A 5 -13.57 -5.39 -11.06
C ASN A 5 -14.42 -6.56 -10.53
N TRP A 6 -13.80 -7.73 -10.28
CA TRP A 6 -14.51 -8.89 -9.76
C TRP A 6 -14.58 -8.81 -8.24
N GLU A 7 -15.79 -8.62 -7.73
CA GLU A 7 -16.08 -8.41 -6.30
C GLU A 7 -15.55 -9.53 -5.40
N ALA A 8 -15.55 -10.79 -5.87
CA ALA A 8 -15.00 -11.93 -5.14
C ALA A 8 -13.46 -11.89 -4.97
N LEU A 9 -12.77 -11.08 -5.78
CA LEU A 9 -11.32 -10.90 -5.71
C LEU A 9 -10.92 -9.64 -4.93
N LYS A 10 -11.87 -8.78 -4.54
CA LYS A 10 -11.65 -7.65 -3.63
C LYS A 10 -11.35 -8.20 -2.23
N ASN A 11 -10.09 -8.49 -1.98
CA ASN A 11 -9.63 -9.08 -0.74
C ASN A 11 -8.27 -8.51 -0.35
N TYR A 12 -8.27 -7.67 0.69
CA TYR A 12 -7.12 -6.91 1.17
C TYR A 12 -6.14 -7.70 2.04
N ARG A 13 -6.39 -9.00 2.23
CA ARG A 13 -5.47 -9.90 2.93
C ARG A 13 -4.13 -9.89 2.23
N ALA A 14 -3.05 -9.92 3.01
CA ALA A 14 -1.71 -10.08 2.47
C ALA A 14 -1.65 -11.40 1.67
N GLN A 15 -1.10 -11.35 0.46
CA GLN A 15 -1.06 -12.49 -0.45
C GLN A 15 0.39 -12.87 -0.72
N TYR A 16 0.70 -14.15 -0.61
CA TYR A 16 2.01 -14.69 -0.95
C TYR A 16 1.87 -16.13 -1.45
N ALA A 17 2.93 -16.64 -2.07
CA ALA A 17 3.04 -18.03 -2.46
C ALA A 17 4.23 -18.69 -1.76
N VAL A 18 4.06 -19.94 -1.34
CA VAL A 18 5.16 -20.82 -0.93
C VAL A 18 5.40 -21.78 -2.08
N ILE A 19 6.64 -21.83 -2.56
CA ILE A 19 7.05 -22.68 -3.66
C ILE A 19 7.99 -23.74 -3.08
N GLU A 20 7.63 -25.01 -3.23
CA GLU A 20 8.45 -26.13 -2.78
C GLU A 20 9.17 -26.74 -3.98
N VAL A 21 10.47 -26.93 -3.84
CA VAL A 21 11.36 -27.47 -4.87
C VAL A 21 12.13 -28.62 -4.24
N GLU A 22 12.07 -29.80 -4.86
CA GLU A 22 12.78 -31.01 -4.45
C GLU A 22 13.55 -31.56 -5.67
N ASP A 23 14.81 -31.95 -5.47
CA ASP A 23 15.69 -32.49 -6.52
C ASP A 23 15.77 -31.62 -7.81
N GLY A 24 15.61 -30.30 -7.66
CA GLY A 24 15.63 -29.34 -8.76
C GLY A 24 14.31 -29.24 -9.53
N GLU A 25 13.27 -29.96 -9.11
CA GLU A 25 11.94 -29.92 -9.70
C GLU A 25 10.96 -29.16 -8.80
N LEU A 26 10.04 -28.42 -9.45
CA LEU A 26 8.95 -27.74 -8.77
C LEU A 26 7.88 -28.78 -8.36
N VAL A 27 7.77 -29.05 -7.07
CA VAL A 27 6.84 -30.07 -6.56
C VAL A 27 5.54 -29.49 -6.02
N ASN A 28 5.54 -28.22 -5.60
CA ASN A 28 4.35 -27.60 -5.02
C ASN A 28 4.32 -26.07 -5.12
N ILE A 29 3.11 -25.52 -5.20
CA ILE A 29 2.85 -24.10 -5.04
C ILE A 29 1.62 -23.91 -4.14
N LEU A 30 1.83 -23.34 -2.95
CA LEU A 30 0.75 -22.93 -2.05
C LEU A 30 0.52 -21.43 -2.11
N PHE A 31 -0.65 -21.02 -2.59
CA PHE A 31 -1.13 -19.65 -2.46
C PHE A 31 -1.79 -19.43 -1.10
N ARG A 32 -1.38 -18.37 -0.39
CA ARG A 32 -1.89 -18.01 0.93
C ARG A 32 -2.45 -16.60 0.93
N LYS A 33 -3.54 -16.42 1.68
CA LYS A 33 -4.14 -15.12 1.99
C LYS A 33 -4.23 -14.99 3.51
N VAL A 34 -3.58 -13.97 4.08
CA VAL A 34 -3.50 -13.78 5.55
C VAL A 34 -4.23 -12.51 5.94
N ALA A 35 -5.16 -12.64 6.88
CA ALA A 35 -5.84 -11.50 7.48
C ALA A 35 -4.92 -10.79 8.46
N TYR A 36 -5.00 -9.48 8.47
CA TYR A 36 -4.36 -8.60 9.44
C TYR A 36 -5.34 -7.50 9.84
N ASP A 37 -5.03 -6.81 10.93
CA ASP A 37 -5.84 -5.70 11.42
C ASP A 37 -5.49 -4.42 10.66
N TYR A 38 -6.45 -3.95 9.84
CA TYR A 38 -6.27 -2.75 9.04
C TYR A 38 -6.25 -1.48 9.89
N GLU A 39 -7.03 -1.43 10.96
CA GLU A 39 -7.11 -0.22 11.79
C GLU A 39 -5.81 -0.07 12.58
N ALA A 40 -5.27 -1.17 13.12
CA ALA A 40 -3.99 -1.16 13.80
C ALA A 40 -2.84 -0.71 12.87
N GLU A 41 -2.84 -1.16 11.60
CA GLU A 41 -1.84 -0.75 10.59
C GLU A 41 -1.99 0.74 10.22
N LEU A 42 -3.23 1.24 10.07
CA LEU A 42 -3.50 2.65 9.79
C LEU A 42 -3.10 3.56 10.95
N GLU A 43 -3.41 3.17 12.19
CA GLU A 43 -2.97 3.87 13.40
C GLU A 43 -1.44 3.89 13.50
N PHE A 44 -0.80 2.76 13.20
CA PHE A 44 0.66 2.68 13.17
C PHE A 44 1.25 3.63 12.13
N ALA A 45 0.74 3.63 10.90
CA ALA A 45 1.17 4.54 9.84
C ALA A 45 0.99 6.02 10.22
N LYS A 46 -0.15 6.37 10.83
CA LYS A 46 -0.43 7.71 11.38
C LYS A 46 0.60 8.09 12.45
N SER A 47 0.91 7.19 13.38
CA SER A 47 1.87 7.42 14.46
C SER A 47 3.31 7.65 13.96
N LYS A 48 3.65 7.10 12.78
CA LYS A 48 4.96 7.24 12.15
C LYS A 48 5.06 8.45 11.22
N GLY A 49 3.99 9.22 11.04
CA GLY A 49 3.97 10.34 10.11
C GLY A 49 4.10 9.87 8.66
N PHE A 50 3.47 8.74 8.31
CA PHE A 50 3.53 8.21 6.95
C PHE A 50 2.96 9.23 5.94
N PRO A 51 3.72 9.63 4.90
CA PRO A 51 3.25 10.57 3.89
C PRO A 51 2.02 10.07 3.14
N PHE A 52 1.17 10.98 2.69
CA PHE A 52 -0.06 10.69 1.94
C PHE A 52 -1.00 9.73 2.67
N ILE A 53 -1.14 9.91 3.99
CA ILE A 53 -1.94 9.02 4.84
C ILE A 53 -3.41 8.93 4.39
N GLU A 54 -3.97 10.00 3.83
CA GLU A 54 -5.34 10.00 3.29
C GLU A 54 -5.47 9.04 2.09
N MET A 55 -4.48 9.03 1.20
CA MET A 55 -4.45 8.09 0.07
C MET A 55 -4.18 6.65 0.55
N TYR A 56 -3.38 6.48 1.60
CA TYR A 56 -3.14 5.17 2.20
C TYR A 56 -4.41 4.61 2.84
N GLU A 57 -5.19 5.44 3.54
CA GLU A 57 -6.46 5.05 4.13
C GLU A 57 -7.49 4.65 3.06
N GLU A 58 -7.63 5.44 2.00
CA GLU A 58 -8.57 5.12 0.92
C GLU A 58 -8.16 3.85 0.16
N LEU A 59 -6.86 3.64 -0.08
CA LEU A 59 -6.33 2.40 -0.64
C LEU A 59 -6.70 1.18 0.22
N ARG A 60 -6.60 1.30 1.55
CA ARG A 60 -6.85 0.18 2.48
C ARG A 60 -8.34 -0.11 2.67
N ARG A 61 -9.21 0.89 2.55
CA ARG A 61 -10.66 0.73 2.73
C ARG A 61 -11.39 0.38 1.43
N GLU A 62 -11.06 1.04 0.33
CA GLU A 62 -11.88 1.06 -0.88
C GLU A 62 -11.24 0.38 -2.10
N ASP A 63 -9.99 -0.08 -1.99
CA ASP A 63 -9.14 -0.53 -3.13
C ASP A 63 -8.96 0.56 -4.21
N ASN A 64 -9.26 1.81 -3.85
CA ASN A 64 -9.23 2.89 -4.81
C ASN A 64 -7.79 3.39 -4.98
N TYR A 65 -7.16 2.96 -6.07
CA TYR A 65 -5.83 3.43 -6.45
C TYR A 65 -5.91 4.84 -7.03
N GLN A 66 -5.97 5.84 -6.15
CA GLN A 66 -5.96 7.25 -6.53
C GLN A 66 -4.57 7.77 -6.95
N ARG A 67 -3.59 6.89 -7.22
CA ARG A 67 -2.23 7.31 -7.64
C ARG A 67 -2.22 8.16 -8.92
N HIS A 68 -3.28 8.09 -9.73
CA HIS A 68 -3.44 8.90 -10.94
C HIS A 68 -4.32 10.14 -10.73
N ASN A 69 -4.80 10.39 -9.51
CA ASN A 69 -5.54 11.60 -9.17
C ASN A 69 -4.55 12.74 -8.91
N LEU A 70 -4.13 13.42 -9.99
CA LEU A 70 -3.17 14.51 -9.94
C LEU A 70 -3.66 15.71 -9.12
N GLU A 71 -4.97 15.99 -9.15
CA GLU A 71 -5.57 17.08 -8.38
C GLU A 71 -5.48 16.80 -6.88
N LEU A 72 -5.87 15.59 -6.46
CA LEU A 72 -5.74 15.18 -5.06
C LEU A 72 -4.28 15.19 -4.61
N LEU A 73 -3.38 14.64 -5.43
CA LEU A 73 -1.96 14.58 -5.11
C LEU A 73 -1.39 15.99 -4.89
N ALA A 74 -1.68 16.93 -5.80
CA ALA A 74 -1.25 18.32 -5.67
C ALA A 74 -1.80 18.96 -4.40
N SER A 75 -3.09 18.74 -4.10
CA SER A 75 -3.74 19.28 -2.90
C SER A 75 -3.10 18.77 -1.60
N LEU A 76 -2.72 17.48 -1.55
CA LEU A 76 -2.06 16.88 -0.39
C LEU A 76 -0.61 17.34 -0.25
N ILE A 77 0.10 17.52 -1.36
CA ILE A 77 1.46 18.08 -1.37
C ILE A 77 1.47 19.49 -0.78
N GLU A 78 0.52 20.34 -1.21
CA GLU A 78 0.40 21.70 -0.68
C GLU A 78 -0.03 21.70 0.80
N LYS A 79 -1.08 20.93 1.14
CA LYS A 79 -1.62 20.83 2.51
C LYS A 79 -0.56 20.42 3.53
N HIS A 80 0.26 19.41 3.18
CA HIS A 80 1.23 18.82 4.09
C HIS A 80 2.65 19.34 3.87
N ARG A 81 2.87 20.25 2.91
CA ARG A 81 4.16 20.90 2.64
C ARG A 81 5.29 19.90 2.35
N TYR A 82 4.97 18.83 1.62
CA TYR A 82 5.93 17.77 1.31
C TYR A 82 7.12 18.26 0.47
N VAL A 83 6.98 19.35 -0.29
CA VAL A 83 8.10 19.95 -1.04
C VAL A 83 9.14 20.51 -0.07
N GLU A 84 8.71 21.20 0.99
CA GLU A 84 9.59 21.72 2.02
C GLU A 84 10.26 20.59 2.81
N ASP A 85 9.54 19.53 3.16
CA ASP A 85 10.11 18.36 3.84
C ASP A 85 11.25 17.73 3.03
N VAL A 86 11.04 17.58 1.72
CA VAL A 86 12.07 17.03 0.81
C VAL A 86 13.26 17.98 0.69
N LYS A 87 13.03 19.30 0.57
CA LYS A 87 14.13 20.29 0.56
C LYS A 87 14.95 20.21 1.85
N ASN A 88 14.28 20.18 3.00
CA ASN A 88 14.94 20.05 4.30
C ASN A 88 15.78 18.77 4.41
N PHE A 89 15.30 17.66 3.86
CA PHE A 89 16.06 16.40 3.82
C PHE A 89 17.34 16.52 2.99
N PHE A 90 17.30 17.20 1.84
CA PHE A 90 18.47 17.39 0.98
C PHE A 90 19.41 18.49 1.47
N ASP A 91 18.91 19.55 2.12
CA ASP A 91 19.73 20.61 2.72
C ASP A 91 20.48 20.12 3.98
N PHE A 92 20.04 19.00 4.56
CA PHE A 92 20.71 18.33 5.68
C PHE A 92 21.88 17.42 5.24
N LEU A 93 21.98 17.06 3.96
CA LEU A 93 23.02 16.19 3.38
C LEU A 93 24.21 16.99 2.84
#